data_AF-A0AAQ0HDB9-F1
#
_entry.id   AF-A0AAQ0HDB9-F1
#
_cell.length_a   1.000
_cell.length_b   1.000
_cell.length_c   1.000
_cell.angle_alpha   90.00
_cell.angle_beta   90.00
_cell.angle_gamma   90.00
#
_symmetry.space_group_name_H-M   'P 1'
#
loop_
_entity.id
_entity.type
_entity.pdbx_description
1 polymer ?
#
loop_
_entity_poly.entity_id
_entity_poly.type
_entity_poly.pdbx_seq_one_letter_code
_entity_poly.pdbx_strand_id
1 'polypeptide(L)'
;MQEEPPNEPALEAAPQEIIFDSQHSRPLDTAVWTEDPALIGLVQEIWDEHLAADEAGKQKGGKKPARPYIEQLRVLVTALYLVWREDPLLCLGMPFSEGAWSSKSRYNLLALTKHVVVLVKRLNAAGLVRVSTGSYAAPGAKGNRTSRIQVSTVLQKRFEELIVNQKAICTVPAECIILKTISGKAARLSSTRTPMTLVA
;
A
#
# COMPACT_ATOMS: atom_id res chain seq x y z
N MET A 1 35.47 51.27 14.64
CA MET A 1 35.22 50.03 15.40
C MET A 1 33.72 49.94 15.57
N GLN A 2 33.04 49.22 14.69
CA GLN A 2 31.63 48.89 14.82
C GLN A 2 31.60 47.37 14.97
N GLU A 3 31.23 46.91 16.16
CA GLU A 3 31.05 45.49 16.45
C GLU A 3 29.77 45.03 15.73
N GLU A 4 29.91 44.11 14.77
CA GLU A 4 28.77 43.36 14.26
C GLU A 4 28.21 42.44 15.36
N PRO A 5 26.88 42.34 15.51
CA PRO A 5 26.27 41.44 16.48
C PRO A 5 26.49 39.96 16.08
N PRO A 6 26.47 39.04 17.06
CA PRO A 6 26.90 37.67 16.87
C PRO A 6 25.97 36.90 15.92
N ASN A 7 26.59 36.20 14.98
CA ASN A 7 26.01 35.21 14.09
C ASN A 7 25.13 34.21 14.89
N GLU A 8 23.82 34.38 14.83
CA GLU A 8 22.86 33.38 15.31
C GLU A 8 23.10 32.09 14.52
N PRO A 9 23.24 30.93 15.18
CA PRO A 9 23.36 29.68 14.45
C PRO A 9 22.06 29.46 13.69
N ALA A 10 22.19 29.29 12.37
CA ALA A 10 21.11 28.97 11.46
C ALA A 10 20.17 27.95 12.11
N LEU A 11 18.96 28.42 12.41
CA LEU A 11 17.86 27.64 12.93
C LEU A 11 17.74 26.39 12.07
N GLU A 12 18.17 25.25 12.64
CA GLU A 12 18.10 23.92 12.04
C GLU A 12 16.75 23.80 11.33
N ALA A 13 16.78 23.75 10.00
CA ALA A 13 15.57 23.76 9.19
C ALA A 13 14.69 22.61 9.66
N ALA A 14 13.58 22.94 10.32
CA ALA A 14 12.56 21.98 10.71
C ALA A 14 12.31 21.08 9.49
N PRO A 15 12.35 19.74 9.63
CA PRO A 15 12.17 18.84 8.49
C PRO A 15 10.88 19.23 7.81
N GLN A 16 11.00 19.73 6.57
CA GLN A 16 9.90 20.30 5.81
C GLN A 16 8.72 19.33 5.91
N GLU A 17 7.64 19.75 6.55
CA GLU A 17 6.47 18.90 6.72
C GLU A 17 6.00 18.47 5.34
N ILE A 18 6.17 17.18 5.05
CA ILE A 18 5.77 16.57 3.80
C ILE A 18 4.27 16.86 3.61
N ILE A 19 3.95 17.76 2.68
CA ILE A 19 2.58 18.20 2.41
C ILE A 19 1.77 16.98 1.95
N PHE A 20 0.67 16.69 2.66
CA PHE A 20 -0.27 15.65 2.27
C PHE A 20 -1.14 16.17 1.12
N ASP A 21 -0.71 15.96 -0.13
CA ASP A 21 -1.55 16.26 -1.29
C ASP A 21 -2.43 15.05 -1.68
N SER A 22 -3.68 15.14 -1.27
CA SER A 22 -4.71 14.15 -1.59
C SER A 22 -5.09 14.02 -3.08
N GLN A 23 -4.73 15.00 -3.94
CA GLN A 23 -4.99 14.93 -5.38
C GLN A 23 -3.90 14.11 -6.08
N HIS A 24 -2.66 14.18 -5.59
CA HIS A 24 -1.54 13.38 -6.07
C HIS A 24 -1.67 11.91 -5.62
N SER A 25 -2.41 11.13 -6.38
CA SER A 25 -2.84 9.81 -5.93
C SER A 25 -3.09 8.81 -7.06
N ARG A 26 -2.89 7.53 -6.75
CA ARG A 26 -3.22 6.40 -7.61
C ARG A 26 -4.25 5.47 -6.95
N PRO A 27 -5.25 4.95 -7.69
CA PRO A 27 -6.14 3.91 -7.19
C PRO A 27 -5.41 2.63 -6.72
N LEU A 28 -5.93 1.96 -5.69
CA LEU A 28 -5.57 0.58 -5.35
C LEU A 28 -6.24 -0.41 -6.30
N ASP A 29 -5.63 -0.63 -7.46
CA ASP A 29 -6.12 -1.49 -8.55
C ASP A 29 -5.09 -2.49 -9.07
N THR A 30 -3.88 -2.47 -8.52
CA THR A 30 -2.81 -3.37 -8.91
C THR A 30 -2.80 -4.56 -7.94
N ALA A 31 -2.90 -5.78 -8.46
CA ALA A 31 -2.72 -6.97 -7.66
C ALA A 31 -1.22 -7.14 -7.43
N VAL A 32 -0.82 -7.14 -6.16
CA VAL A 32 0.57 -7.21 -5.77
C VAL A 32 0.78 -8.43 -4.90
N TRP A 33 1.84 -9.17 -5.20
CA TRP A 33 2.34 -10.26 -4.39
C TRP A 33 3.86 -10.14 -4.32
N THR A 34 4.44 -10.32 -3.14
CA THR A 34 5.90 -10.29 -2.95
C THR A 34 6.33 -11.60 -2.32
N GLU A 35 7.46 -12.18 -2.70
CA GLU A 35 8.17 -13.22 -1.93
C GLU A 35 9.50 -12.68 -1.35
N ASP A 36 9.65 -11.36 -1.32
CA ASP A 36 10.84 -10.72 -0.79
C ASP A 36 10.90 -10.86 0.75
N PRO A 37 11.96 -11.45 1.31
CA PRO A 37 12.05 -11.70 2.75
C PRO A 37 12.12 -10.41 3.57
N ALA A 38 12.66 -9.31 3.02
CA ALA A 38 12.76 -8.04 3.74
C ALA A 38 11.37 -7.41 3.93
N LEU A 39 10.55 -7.40 2.86
CA LEU A 39 9.15 -6.95 2.97
C LEU A 39 8.31 -7.88 3.84
N ILE A 40 8.49 -9.19 3.76
CA ILE A 40 7.78 -10.14 4.63
C ILE A 40 8.16 -9.92 6.09
N GLY A 41 9.45 -9.71 6.37
CA GLY A 41 9.96 -9.38 7.70
C GLY A 41 9.33 -8.11 8.26
N LEU A 42 9.33 -7.02 7.49
CA LEU A 42 8.70 -5.76 7.91
C LEU A 42 7.19 -5.93 8.17
N VAL A 43 6.49 -6.71 7.35
CA VAL A 43 5.06 -7.01 7.57
C VAL A 43 4.85 -7.74 8.89
N GLN A 44 5.71 -8.70 9.22
CA GLN A 44 5.67 -9.44 10.47
C GLN A 44 5.97 -8.53 11.67
N GLU A 45 6.97 -7.67 11.58
CA GLU A 45 7.30 -6.68 12.61
C GLU A 45 6.12 -5.73 12.88
N ILE A 46 5.54 -5.12 11.83
CA ILE A 46 4.36 -4.26 11.96
C ILE A 46 3.18 -5.03 12.57
N TRP A 47 3.03 -6.30 12.19
CA TRP A 47 1.99 -7.16 12.74
C TRP A 47 2.16 -7.35 14.25
N ASP A 48 3.36 -7.72 14.69
CA ASP A 48 3.65 -8.01 16.09
C ASP A 48 3.60 -6.75 16.96
N GLU A 49 4.08 -5.62 16.46
CA GLU A 49 4.09 -4.33 17.17
C GLU A 49 2.69 -3.74 17.36
N HIS A 50 1.80 -3.85 16.36
CA HIS A 50 0.59 -3.02 16.31
C HIS A 50 -0.72 -3.80 16.12
N LEU A 51 -0.69 -5.08 15.76
CA LEU A 51 -1.88 -5.81 15.31
C LEU A 51 -2.12 -7.13 16.05
N ALA A 52 -1.07 -7.81 16.52
CA ALA A 52 -1.13 -9.16 17.10
C ALA A 52 -1.94 -9.24 18.40
N ALA A 53 -1.75 -8.28 19.32
CA ALA A 53 -2.40 -8.26 20.63
C ALA A 53 -3.94 -8.24 20.52
N ASP A 54 -4.46 -7.49 19.54
CA ASP A 54 -5.90 -7.36 19.33
C ASP A 54 -6.55 -8.59 18.68
N GLU A 55 -5.83 -9.29 17.80
CA GLU A 55 -6.34 -10.49 17.13
C GLU A 55 -6.38 -11.68 18.10
N ALA A 56 -5.40 -11.79 19.00
CA ALA A 56 -5.39 -12.78 20.07
C ALA A 56 -6.63 -12.65 20.98
N GLY A 57 -7.11 -11.43 21.22
CA GLY A 57 -8.32 -11.17 22.01
C GLY A 57 -9.65 -11.53 21.29
N LYS A 58 -9.69 -11.52 19.96
CA LYS A 58 -10.91 -11.76 19.15
C LYS A 58 -11.14 -13.23 18.78
N GLN A 59 -10.17 -14.11 18.99
CA GLN A 59 -10.26 -15.55 18.66
C GLN A 59 -11.16 -16.37 19.61
N LYS A 60 -11.89 -15.75 20.55
CA LYS A 60 -12.93 -16.44 21.34
C LYS A 60 -14.28 -16.44 20.58
N GLY A 61 -14.43 -17.33 19.61
CA GLY A 61 -15.76 -17.81 19.17
C GLY A 61 -16.35 -17.26 17.86
N GLY A 62 -15.62 -16.46 17.08
CA GLY A 62 -16.07 -16.01 15.75
C GLY A 62 -15.64 -16.93 14.60
N LYS A 63 -16.35 -16.90 13.46
CA LYS A 63 -15.87 -17.51 12.21
C LYS A 63 -14.54 -16.85 11.83
N LYS A 64 -13.48 -17.65 11.67
CA LYS A 64 -12.19 -17.16 11.17
C LYS A 64 -12.42 -16.42 9.83
N PRO A 65 -11.83 -15.24 9.62
CA PRO A 65 -11.98 -14.54 8.36
C PRO A 65 -11.47 -15.43 7.22
N ALA A 66 -12.17 -15.42 6.08
CA ALA A 66 -11.86 -16.27 4.93
C ALA A 66 -10.45 -16.06 4.39
N ARG A 67 -9.85 -14.89 4.66
CA ARG A 67 -8.43 -14.61 4.43
C ARG A 67 -7.80 -14.05 5.70
N PRO A 68 -6.62 -14.52 6.09
CA PRO A 68 -5.95 -14.01 7.28
C PRO A 68 -5.57 -12.54 7.08
N TYR A 69 -5.69 -11.75 8.14
CA TYR A 69 -5.38 -10.33 8.12
C TYR A 69 -3.93 -10.04 7.73
N ILE A 70 -2.99 -10.91 8.11
CA ILE A 70 -1.56 -10.73 7.80
C ILE A 70 -1.27 -10.82 6.30
N GLU A 71 -1.99 -11.66 5.54
CA GLU A 71 -1.87 -11.70 4.08
C GLU A 71 -2.39 -10.41 3.44
N GLN A 72 -3.51 -9.88 3.94
CA GLN A 72 -4.04 -8.60 3.47
C GLN A 72 -3.10 -7.43 3.83
N LEU A 73 -2.45 -7.50 5.01
CA LEU A 73 -1.43 -6.55 5.41
C LEU A 73 -0.22 -6.62 4.47
N ARG A 74 0.25 -7.82 4.11
CA ARG A 74 1.35 -8.01 3.15
C ARG A 74 1.04 -7.34 1.81
N VAL A 75 -0.15 -7.56 1.26
CA VAL A 75 -0.59 -6.90 0.01
C VAL A 75 -0.61 -5.38 0.17
N LEU A 76 -1.17 -4.87 1.26
CA LEU A 76 -1.27 -3.44 1.53
C LEU A 76 0.10 -2.78 1.68
N VAL A 77 0.98 -3.32 2.52
CA VAL A 77 2.33 -2.79 2.77
C VAL A 77 3.16 -2.84 1.49
N THR A 78 3.07 -3.92 0.71
CA THR A 78 3.78 -4.01 -0.57
C THR A 78 3.25 -2.99 -1.58
N ALA A 79 1.94 -2.77 -1.64
CA ALA A 79 1.35 -1.75 -2.51
C ALA A 79 1.80 -0.34 -2.09
N LEU A 80 1.83 -0.05 -0.79
CA LEU A 80 2.34 1.22 -0.25
C LEU A 80 3.84 1.41 -0.54
N TYR A 81 4.64 0.34 -0.43
CA TYR A 81 6.06 0.37 -0.79
C TYR A 81 6.25 0.72 -2.26
N LEU A 82 5.53 0.06 -3.17
CA LEU A 82 5.63 0.36 -4.60
C LEU A 82 5.21 1.80 -4.94
N VAL A 83 4.13 2.29 -4.32
CA VAL A 83 3.69 3.69 -4.49
C VAL A 83 4.76 4.67 -3.99
N TRP A 84 5.33 4.43 -2.81
CA TRP A 84 6.40 5.26 -2.25
C TRP A 84 7.68 5.23 -3.10
N ARG A 85 8.01 4.07 -3.69
CA ARG A 85 9.16 3.90 -4.59
C ARG A 85 9.01 4.68 -5.90
N GLU A 86 7.78 4.85 -6.39
CA GLU A 86 7.49 5.68 -7.56
C GLU A 86 7.64 7.17 -7.20
N ASP A 87 7.00 7.59 -6.12
CA ASP A 87 7.11 8.95 -5.60
C ASP A 87 6.76 8.96 -4.09
N PRO A 88 7.65 9.45 -3.21
CA PRO A 88 7.41 9.49 -1.77
C PRO A 88 6.18 10.28 -1.33
N LEU A 89 5.68 11.20 -2.16
CA LEU A 89 4.50 12.02 -1.89
C LEU A 89 3.20 11.36 -2.37
N LEU A 90 3.28 10.33 -3.21
CA LEU A 90 2.13 9.73 -3.86
C LEU A 90 1.20 9.01 -2.88
N CYS A 91 -0.09 9.28 -3.00
CA CYS A 91 -1.11 8.66 -2.16
C CYS A 91 -1.76 7.44 -2.84
N LEU A 92 -2.11 6.43 -2.05
CA LEU A 92 -2.90 5.28 -2.46
C LEU A 92 -4.40 5.52 -2.18
N GLY A 93 -5.23 5.43 -3.22
CA GLY A 93 -6.68 5.64 -3.15
C GLY A 93 -7.46 4.36 -2.90
N MET A 94 -8.25 4.31 -1.82
CA MET A 94 -9.00 3.11 -1.41
C MET A 94 -10.28 3.47 -0.61
N PRO A 95 -11.43 2.85 -0.89
CA PRO A 95 -12.71 3.19 -0.27
C PRO A 95 -12.84 2.61 1.13
N PHE A 96 -13.30 3.43 2.07
CA PHE A 96 -13.50 3.02 3.47
C PHE A 96 -14.94 2.59 3.76
N SER A 97 -15.88 2.86 2.85
CA SER A 97 -17.27 2.45 2.97
C SER A 97 -17.44 0.97 2.65
N GLU A 98 -18.30 0.29 3.41
CA GLU A 98 -18.52 -1.15 3.26
C GLU A 98 -19.09 -1.52 1.89
N GLY A 99 -19.96 -0.68 1.33
CA GLY A 99 -20.60 -0.92 0.02
C GLY A 99 -19.64 -1.03 -1.17
N ALA A 100 -18.39 -0.58 -1.03
CA ALA A 100 -17.38 -0.73 -2.06
C ALA A 100 -16.75 -2.14 -2.12
N TRP A 101 -16.97 -2.97 -1.10
CA TRP A 101 -16.33 -4.26 -0.90
C TRP A 101 -17.30 -5.43 -1.14
N SER A 102 -17.66 -5.63 -2.41
CA SER A 102 -18.48 -6.79 -2.83
C SER A 102 -17.65 -7.91 -3.45
N SER A 103 -18.23 -9.08 -3.63
CA SER A 103 -17.59 -10.22 -4.32
C SER A 103 -17.20 -9.91 -5.77
N LYS A 104 -17.91 -8.97 -6.40
CA LYS A 104 -17.65 -8.46 -7.76
C LYS A 104 -16.76 -7.22 -7.77
N SER A 105 -16.34 -6.72 -6.60
CA SER A 105 -15.46 -5.55 -6.53
C SER A 105 -14.08 -5.92 -7.07
N ARG A 106 -13.39 -4.93 -7.66
CA ARG A 106 -12.01 -5.09 -8.11
C ARG A 106 -11.08 -5.55 -6.97
N TYR A 107 -11.36 -5.17 -5.72
CA TYR A 107 -10.55 -5.51 -4.56
C TYR A 107 -10.55 -7.01 -4.24
N ASN A 108 -11.63 -7.72 -4.56
CA ASN A 108 -11.68 -9.17 -4.38
C ASN A 108 -10.64 -9.89 -5.27
N LEU A 109 -10.39 -9.35 -6.48
CA LEU A 109 -9.34 -9.83 -7.40
C LEU A 109 -7.93 -9.57 -6.84
N LEU A 110 -7.77 -8.49 -6.05
CA LEU A 110 -6.50 -8.15 -5.39
C LEU A 110 -6.23 -8.96 -4.13
N ALA A 111 -7.02 -10.01 -3.90
CA ALA A 111 -7.05 -10.77 -2.67
C ALA A 111 -7.45 -9.97 -1.40
N LEU A 112 -8.04 -8.77 -1.55
CA LEU A 112 -8.42 -7.89 -0.44
C LEU A 112 -9.90 -8.02 -0.08
N THR A 113 -10.21 -7.76 1.18
CA THR A 113 -11.58 -7.71 1.71
C THR A 113 -11.77 -6.43 2.53
N LYS A 114 -13.00 -6.15 2.98
CA LYS A 114 -13.31 -4.99 3.84
C LYS A 114 -12.43 -4.89 5.10
N HIS A 115 -11.83 -6.00 5.53
CA HIS A 115 -10.91 -6.05 6.67
C HIS A 115 -9.67 -5.18 6.48
N VAL A 116 -9.25 -4.88 5.24
CA VAL A 116 -8.12 -3.97 5.00
C VAL A 116 -8.41 -2.53 5.48
N VAL A 117 -9.68 -2.11 5.55
CA VAL A 117 -10.06 -0.82 6.16
C VAL A 117 -9.72 -0.79 7.66
N VAL A 118 -9.90 -1.92 8.36
CA VAL A 118 -9.53 -2.06 9.77
C VAL A 118 -8.01 -1.96 9.92
N LEU A 119 -7.26 -2.63 9.05
CA LEU A 119 -5.79 -2.56 9.04
C LEU A 119 -5.30 -1.13 8.83
N VAL A 120 -5.83 -0.42 7.82
CA VAL A 120 -5.44 0.96 7.53
C VAL A 120 -5.71 1.89 8.73
N LYS A 121 -6.88 1.76 9.37
CA LYS A 121 -7.20 2.56 10.57
C LYS A 121 -6.22 2.31 11.71
N ARG A 122 -5.79 1.06 11.90
CA ARG A 122 -4.79 0.70 12.92
C ARG A 122 -3.41 1.22 12.58
N LEU A 123 -2.97 1.10 11.33
CA LEU A 123 -1.72 1.69 10.86
C LEU A 123 -1.72 3.21 11.03
N ASN A 124 -2.86 3.87 10.80
CA ASN A 124 -3.01 5.31 11.02
C ASN A 124 -2.92 5.67 12.52
N ALA A 125 -3.56 4.88 13.40
CA ALA A 125 -3.44 5.06 14.84
C ALA A 125 -2.00 4.82 15.35
N ALA A 126 -1.26 3.92 14.72
CA ALA A 126 0.17 3.68 14.98
C ALA A 126 1.10 4.75 14.37
N GLY A 127 0.58 5.71 13.61
CA GLY A 127 1.39 6.75 12.96
C GLY A 127 2.22 6.25 11.77
N LEU A 128 1.97 5.04 11.25
CA LEU A 128 2.67 4.45 10.11
C LEU A 128 2.12 4.91 8.75
N VAL A 129 0.85 5.33 8.72
CA VAL A 129 0.23 5.92 7.54
C VAL A 129 -0.55 7.17 7.92
N ARG A 130 -0.73 8.07 6.96
CA ARG A 130 -1.63 9.22 7.05
C ARG A 130 -2.85 8.95 6.19
N VAL A 131 -4.04 9.25 6.72
CA VAL A 131 -5.30 9.04 6.00
C VAL A 131 -6.01 10.38 5.79
N SER A 132 -6.38 10.66 4.54
CA SER A 132 -7.35 11.70 4.22
C SER A 132 -8.67 11.04 3.83
N THR A 133 -9.68 11.30 4.65
CA THR A 133 -11.01 10.72 4.48
C THR A 133 -11.62 11.16 3.16
N GLY A 134 -12.32 10.23 2.51
CA GLY A 134 -13.13 10.54 1.35
C GLY A 134 -14.31 11.46 1.69
N SER A 135 -14.86 12.08 0.65
CA SER A 135 -16.04 12.93 0.71
C SER A 135 -17.09 12.40 -0.26
N TYR A 136 -18.36 12.48 0.13
CA TYR A 136 -19.48 12.16 -0.75
C TYR A 136 -20.62 13.15 -0.50
N ALA A 137 -21.04 13.85 -1.55
CA ALA A 137 -22.16 14.79 -1.51
C ALA A 137 -23.37 14.22 -2.28
N ALA A 138 -23.22 14.01 -3.59
CA ALA A 138 -24.26 13.48 -4.47
C ALA A 138 -23.64 12.76 -5.67
N PRO A 139 -24.35 11.86 -6.39
CA PRO A 139 -23.83 11.22 -7.59
C PRO A 139 -23.26 12.25 -8.60
N GLY A 140 -22.03 12.04 -9.05
CA GLY A 140 -21.36 12.92 -10.02
C GLY A 140 -20.84 14.27 -9.46
N ALA A 141 -21.01 14.56 -8.17
CA ALA A 141 -20.50 15.79 -7.59
C ALA A 141 -18.96 15.86 -7.71
N LYS A 142 -18.46 17.01 -8.20
CA LYS A 142 -17.02 17.25 -8.44
C LYS A 142 -16.15 17.07 -7.18
N GLY A 143 -16.73 17.26 -6.00
CA GLY A 143 -16.06 17.07 -4.71
C GLY A 143 -16.10 15.65 -4.15
N ASN A 144 -16.74 14.69 -4.82
CA ASN A 144 -16.73 13.30 -4.38
C ASN A 144 -15.34 12.70 -4.52
N ARG A 145 -14.86 12.07 -3.45
CA ARG A 145 -13.54 11.45 -3.46
C ARG A 145 -13.50 10.23 -2.57
N THR A 146 -12.78 9.23 -3.04
CA THR A 146 -12.39 8.06 -2.25
C THR A 146 -11.28 8.44 -1.25
N SER A 147 -11.18 7.76 -0.11
CA SER A 147 -10.11 8.03 0.86
C SER A 147 -8.71 7.85 0.24
N ARG A 148 -7.72 8.55 0.82
CA ARG A 148 -6.31 8.51 0.44
C ARG A 148 -5.46 8.08 1.61
N ILE A 149 -4.47 7.24 1.33
CA ILE A 149 -3.53 6.69 2.29
C ILE A 149 -2.15 7.07 1.81
N GLN A 150 -1.39 7.80 2.62
CA GLN A 150 0.00 8.12 2.35
C GLN A 150 0.88 7.43 3.38
N VAL A 151 2.07 7.02 2.96
CA VAL A 151 3.10 6.48 3.87
C VAL A 151 3.56 7.62 4.80
N SER A 152 3.63 7.38 6.11
CA SER A 152 4.19 8.37 7.04
C SER A 152 5.71 8.38 6.96
N THR A 153 6.34 9.46 7.42
CA THR A 153 7.81 9.55 7.50
C THR A 153 8.42 8.40 8.31
N VAL A 154 7.72 7.87 9.31
CA VAL A 154 8.15 6.72 10.11
C VAL A 154 8.25 5.47 9.25
N LEU A 155 7.21 5.17 8.46
CA LEU A 155 7.20 3.99 7.60
C LEU A 155 8.11 4.17 6.37
N GLN A 156 8.28 5.40 5.87
CA GLN A 156 9.26 5.69 4.81
C GLN A 156 10.69 5.36 5.24
N LYS A 157 11.11 5.77 6.45
CA LYS A 157 12.43 5.39 6.99
C LYS A 157 12.63 3.89 7.06
N ARG A 158 11.62 3.15 7.54
CA ARG A 158 11.65 1.68 7.54
C ARG A 158 11.81 1.13 6.12
N PHE A 159 11.15 1.73 5.11
CA PHE A 159 11.32 1.32 3.72
C PHE A 159 12.70 1.66 3.13
N GLU A 160 13.34 2.75 3.55
CA GLU A 160 14.70 3.13 3.13
C GLU A 160 15.75 2.14 3.62
N GLU A 161 15.55 1.58 4.81
CA GLU A 161 16.44 0.57 5.41
C GLU A 161 16.33 -0.81 4.73
N LEU A 162 15.25 -1.06 3.97
CA LEU A 162 15.02 -2.35 3.32
C LEU A 162 15.83 -2.50 2.02
N ILE A 163 16.55 -3.62 1.91
CA ILE A 163 17.13 -4.10 0.66
C ILE A 163 16.14 -5.06 0.01
N VAL A 164 15.32 -4.53 -0.90
CA VAL A 164 14.24 -5.28 -1.55
C VAL A 164 14.67 -5.80 -2.92
N ASN A 165 14.51 -7.10 -3.15
CA ASN A 165 14.68 -7.69 -4.46
C ASN A 165 13.42 -7.45 -5.31
N GLN A 166 13.48 -6.48 -6.23
CA GLN A 166 12.33 -6.16 -7.11
C GLN A 166 11.82 -7.36 -7.92
N LYS A 167 12.69 -8.33 -8.26
CA LYS A 167 12.27 -9.53 -9.00
C LYS A 167 11.40 -10.47 -8.17
N ALA A 168 11.43 -10.33 -6.84
CA ALA A 168 10.56 -11.08 -5.94
C ALA A 168 9.16 -10.46 -5.81
N ILE A 169 8.93 -9.27 -6.39
CA ILE A 169 7.62 -8.60 -6.41
C ILE A 169 6.95 -8.84 -7.76
N CYS A 170 5.76 -9.45 -7.73
CA CYS A 170 4.87 -9.62 -8.86
C CYS A 170 3.76 -8.58 -8.81
N THR A 171 3.60 -7.83 -9.90
CA THR A 171 2.49 -6.88 -10.08
C THR A 171 1.64 -7.27 -11.28
N VAL A 172 0.33 -7.36 -11.10
CA VAL A 172 -0.63 -7.60 -12.18
C VAL A 172 -1.70 -6.51 -12.12
N PRO A 173 -1.81 -5.61 -13.10
CA PRO A 173 -2.89 -4.64 -13.12
C PRO A 173 -4.25 -5.34 -13.26
N ALA A 174 -5.32 -4.77 -12.67
CA ALA A 174 -6.65 -5.36 -12.69
C ALA A 174 -7.23 -5.59 -14.11
N GLU A 175 -6.71 -4.91 -15.14
CA GLU A 175 -7.16 -5.03 -16.53
C GLU A 175 -6.41 -6.12 -17.34
N CYS A 176 -5.74 -7.07 -16.69
CA CYS A 176 -5.10 -8.19 -17.39
C CYS A 176 -6.10 -9.29 -17.76
N ILE A 177 -6.20 -9.60 -19.06
CA ILE A 177 -6.88 -10.81 -19.58
C ILE A 177 -6.04 -12.04 -19.20
N ILE A 178 -6.52 -12.86 -18.26
CA ILE A 178 -5.93 -14.19 -18.00
C ILE A 178 -6.45 -15.15 -19.07
N LEU A 179 -5.62 -15.47 -20.07
CA LEU A 179 -5.92 -16.55 -21.01
C LEU A 179 -5.83 -17.89 -20.27
N LYS A 180 -6.99 -18.57 -20.11
CA LYS A 180 -7.00 -19.98 -19.74
C LYS A 180 -6.44 -20.78 -20.92
N THR A 181 -5.24 -21.33 -20.76
CA THR A 181 -4.80 -22.41 -21.63
C THR A 181 -5.77 -23.60 -21.48
N ILE A 182 -6.12 -24.22 -22.61
CA ILE A 182 -7.21 -25.21 -22.76
C ILE A 182 -6.87 -26.56 -22.11
N SER A 183 -5.65 -26.72 -21.61
CA SER A 183 -5.29 -27.82 -20.72
C SER A 183 -5.41 -27.32 -19.29
N GLY A 184 -6.21 -27.99 -18.45
CA GLY A 184 -6.67 -27.56 -17.12
C GLY A 184 -5.60 -27.31 -16.03
N LYS A 185 -4.46 -26.74 -16.38
CA LYS A 185 -3.42 -26.26 -15.49
C LYS A 185 -3.12 -24.81 -15.88
N ALA A 186 -3.48 -23.86 -15.00
CA ALA A 186 -3.15 -22.45 -15.17
C ALA A 186 -1.63 -22.27 -15.16
N ALA A 187 -1.00 -22.25 -16.34
CA ALA A 187 0.41 -21.91 -16.48
C ALA A 187 0.55 -20.39 -16.58
N ARG A 188 1.36 -19.80 -15.70
CA ARG A 188 1.72 -18.37 -15.72
C ARG A 188 2.66 -18.13 -16.91
N LEU A 189 2.26 -17.32 -17.88
CA LEU A 189 3.20 -16.83 -18.88
C LEU A 189 4.12 -15.79 -18.21
N SER A 190 5.39 -16.13 -18.02
CA SER A 190 6.43 -15.11 -17.96
C SER A 190 6.72 -14.71 -19.41
N SER A 191 6.41 -13.46 -19.76
CA SER A 191 6.87 -12.88 -21.02
C SER A 191 8.38 -12.68 -20.90
N THR A 192 9.15 -13.73 -21.15
CA THR A 192 10.55 -13.58 -21.50
C THR A 192 10.56 -13.17 -22.97
N ARG A 193 10.67 -11.87 -23.19
CA ARG A 193 10.95 -11.30 -24.51
C ARG A 193 12.37 -11.73 -24.88
N THR A 194 12.51 -12.90 -25.50
CA THR A 194 13.74 -13.25 -26.21
C THR A 194 13.92 -12.21 -27.33
N PRO A 195 15.00 -11.42 -27.36
CA PRO A 195 15.25 -10.56 -28.50
C PRO A 195 15.48 -11.45 -29.72
N MET A 196 14.61 -11.33 -30.73
CA MET A 196 14.88 -11.90 -32.05
C MET A 196 16.10 -11.19 -32.62
N THR A 197 17.22 -11.91 -32.70
CA THR A 197 18.35 -11.53 -33.54
C THR A 197 17.86 -11.53 -34.99
N LEU A 198 17.82 -10.34 -35.59
CA LEU A 198 17.62 -10.17 -37.02
C LEU A 198 18.93 -10.58 -37.70
N VAL A 199 18.95 -11.73 -38.36
CA VAL A 199 20.02 -12.09 -39.30
C VAL A 199 19.68 -11.43 -40.62
N ALA A 200 20.57 -10.54 -41.07
CA ALA A 200 20.51 -9.87 -42.37
C ALA A 200 20.92 -10.82 -43.51
#